data_AF-A0A351TSK6-F1
#
_entry.id   AF-A0A351TSK6-F1
#
_cell.length_a   1.000
_cell.length_b   1.000
_cell.length_c   1.000
_cell.angle_alpha   90.00
_cell.angle_beta   90.00
_cell.angle_gamma   90.00
#
_symmetry.space_group_name_H-M   'P 1'
#
loop_
_entity.id
_entity.type
_entity.pdbx_description
1 polymer ?
#
loop_
_entity_poly.entity_id
_entity_poly.type
_entity_poly.pdbx_seq_one_letter_code
_entity_poly.pdbx_strand_id
1 'polypeptide(L)'
;MIAIPGDTKATTISGIIADEMAIGMVNQKTTAVRIIPVIGKGVGETVEFGGLLGYAPIMPVNRFGCDAFINRGGRIPAPIHSFKN
;
A
#
# COMPACT_ATOMS: atom_id res chain seq x y z
N MET A 1 8.15 -4.17 -5.33
CA MET A 1 8.64 -3.83 -3.97
C MET A 1 8.78 -2.34 -3.91
N ILE A 2 8.05 -1.67 -3.02
CA ILE A 2 8.04 -0.21 -2.91
C ILE A 2 8.58 0.16 -1.53
N ALA A 3 9.68 0.91 -1.48
CA ALA A 3 10.24 1.40 -0.22
C ALA A 3 9.55 2.72 0.17
N ILE A 4 9.12 2.82 1.43
CA ILE A 4 8.45 3.99 2.00
C ILE A 4 9.12 4.40 3.31
N PRO A 5 8.88 5.63 3.80
CA PRO A 5 9.46 6.11 5.05
C PRO A 5 9.11 5.19 6.22
N GLY A 6 10.09 4.91 7.08
CA GLY A 6 9.92 3.98 8.18
C GLY A 6 8.91 4.40 9.25
N ASP A 7 8.59 5.70 9.31
CA ASP A 7 7.60 6.28 10.20
C ASP A 7 6.18 6.28 9.61
N THR A 8 5.97 5.66 8.44
CA THR A 8 4.63 5.54 7.85
C THR A 8 3.72 4.73 8.77
N LYS A 9 2.59 5.32 9.16
CA LYS A 9 1.61 4.67 10.05
C LYS A 9 1.08 3.38 9.45
N ALA A 10 0.83 2.39 10.30
CA ALA A 10 0.17 1.14 9.92
C ALA A 10 -1.18 1.39 9.23
N THR A 11 -1.96 2.37 9.69
CA THR A 11 -3.24 2.75 9.09
C THR A 11 -3.07 3.26 7.65
N THR A 12 -2.02 4.04 7.36
CA THR A 12 -1.71 4.48 6.00
C THR A 12 -1.29 3.30 5.11
N ILE A 13 -0.47 2.36 5.62
CA ILE A 13 -0.09 1.15 4.88
C ILE A 13 -1.32 0.30 4.57
N SER A 14 -2.22 0.10 5.54
CA SER A 14 -3.50 -0.59 5.33
C SER A 14 -4.38 0.13 4.31
N GLY A 15 -4.37 1.46 4.27
CA GLY A 15 -5.04 2.27 3.24
C GLY A 15 -4.54 1.93 1.84
N ILE A 16 -3.22 1.92 1.63
CA ILE A 16 -2.63 1.58 0.33
C ILE A 16 -3.00 0.15 -0.09
N ILE A 17 -3.01 -0.80 0.86
CA ILE A 17 -3.46 -2.17 0.59
C ILE A 17 -4.94 -2.21 0.20
N ALA A 18 -5.79 -1.43 0.88
CA ALA A 18 -7.22 -1.33 0.57
C ALA A 18 -7.48 -0.79 -0.84
N ASP A 19 -6.72 0.22 -1.28
CA ASP A 19 -6.83 0.78 -2.63
C ASP A 19 -6.48 -0.27 -3.70
N GLU A 20 -5.35 -0.96 -3.55
CA GLU A 20 -4.92 -1.98 -4.51
C GLU A 20 -5.87 -3.20 -4.53
N MET A 21 -6.41 -3.58 -3.37
CA MET A 21 -7.45 -4.61 -3.28
C MET A 21 -8.73 -4.18 -3.99
N ALA A 22 -9.15 -2.93 -3.85
CA ALA A 22 -10.35 -2.41 -4.52
C ALA A 22 -10.19 -2.44 -6.05
N ILE A 23 -9.01 -2.06 -6.56
CA ILE A 23 -8.70 -2.15 -8.01
C ILE A 23 -8.82 -3.60 -8.48
N GLY A 24 -8.20 -4.54 -7.78
CA GLY A 24 -8.26 -5.96 -8.14
C GLY A 24 -9.67 -6.54 -8.07
N MET A 25 -10.37 -6.26 -6.97
CA MET A 25 -11.74 -6.71 -6.70
C MET A 25 -12.73 -6.23 -7.76
N VAL A 26 -12.70 -4.94 -8.12
CA VAL A 26 -13.66 -4.37 -9.09
C VAL A 26 -13.34 -4.82 -10.52
N ASN A 27 -12.06 -4.92 -10.88
CA ASN A 27 -11.62 -5.18 -12.26
C ASN A 27 -11.34 -6.65 -12.57
N GLN A 28 -11.59 -7.58 -11.64
CA GLN A 28 -11.26 -9.01 -11.80
C GLN A 28 -9.77 -9.22 -12.15
N LYS A 29 -8.90 -8.45 -11.51
CA LYS A 29 -7.44 -8.57 -11.69
C LYS A 29 -6.81 -9.08 -10.42
N THR A 30 -5.83 -9.96 -10.57
CA THR A 30 -4.93 -10.33 -9.48
C THR A 30 -3.96 -9.18 -9.25
N THR A 31 -4.16 -8.48 -8.15
CA THR A 31 -3.27 -7.41 -7.69
C THR A 31 -2.50 -7.85 -6.46
N ALA A 32 -1.37 -7.21 -6.21
CA ALA A 32 -0.52 -7.52 -5.06
C ALA A 32 0.22 -6.28 -4.59
N VAL A 33 0.30 -6.11 -3.26
CA VAL A 33 1.08 -5.05 -2.63
C VAL A 33 2.30 -5.65 -1.97
N ARG A 34 3.48 -5.09 -2.28
CA ARG A 34 4.73 -5.38 -1.56
C ARG A 34 5.41 -4.08 -1.19
N ILE A 35 5.08 -3.57 0.00
CA ILE A 35 5.57 -2.31 0.57
C ILE A 35 6.57 -2.61 1.69
N ILE A 36 7.60 -1.77 1.80
CA ILE A 36 8.70 -1.92 2.76
C ILE A 36 8.88 -0.58 3.48
N PRO A 37 8.38 -0.44 4.72
CA PRO A 37 8.74 0.67 5.58
C PRO A 37 10.21 0.53 6.00
N VAL A 38 11.05 1.47 5.58
CA VAL A 38 12.48 1.43 5.86
C VAL A 38 12.76 2.23 7.13
N ILE A 39 12.88 1.53 8.26
CA ILE A 39 13.10 2.16 9.57
C ILE A 39 14.40 2.98 9.56
N GLY A 40 14.32 4.21 10.09
CA GLY A 40 15.46 5.12 10.18
C GLY A 40 15.83 5.83 8.88
N LYS A 41 15.05 5.64 7.80
CA LYS A 41 15.25 6.36 6.53
C LYS A 41 13.99 7.07 6.06
N GLY A 42 14.18 8.22 5.42
CA GLY A 42 13.16 9.11 4.90
C GLY A 42 13.17 9.25 3.38
N VAL A 43 12.30 10.13 2.87
CA VAL A 43 12.11 10.36 1.43
C VAL A 43 13.40 10.85 0.76
N GLY A 44 13.73 10.26 -0.39
CA GLY A 44 14.92 10.60 -1.18
C GLY A 44 16.17 9.82 -0.79
N GLU A 45 16.17 9.13 0.35
CA GLU A 45 17.19 8.13 0.67
C GLU A 45 16.94 6.83 -0.09
N THR A 46 17.94 5.95 -0.12
CA THR A 46 17.87 4.65 -0.78
C THR A 46 18.14 3.54 0.22
N VAL A 47 17.39 2.44 0.13
CA VAL A 47 17.66 1.20 0.85
C VAL A 47 18.34 0.20 -0.07
N GLU A 48 19.38 -0.46 0.43
CA GLU A 48 20.09 -1.52 -0.26
C GLU A 48 19.78 -2.84 0.45
N PHE A 49 19.17 -3.77 -0.28
CA PHE A 49 18.80 -5.10 0.23
C PHE A 49 19.89 -6.15 -0.04
N GLY A 50 20.95 -5.76 -0.75
CA GLY A 50 22.10 -6.58 -1.09
C GLY A 50 21.87 -7.53 -2.27
N GLY A 51 22.99 -7.96 -2.88
CA GLY A 51 23.06 -9.08 -3.85
C GLY A 51 21.93 -9.12 -4.87
N LEU A 52 21.10 -10.16 -4.78
CA LEU A 52 20.00 -10.47 -5.71
C LEU A 52 18.77 -9.55 -5.55
N LEU A 53 18.59 -8.93 -4.37
CA LEU A 53 17.40 -8.15 -4.04
C LEU A 53 17.50 -6.67 -4.45
N GLY A 54 18.71 -6.22 -4.79
CA GLY A 54 18.97 -4.89 -5.33
C GLY A 54 18.78 -3.75 -4.31
N TYR A 55 18.41 -2.58 -4.82
CA TYR A 55 18.16 -1.37 -4.03
C TYR A 55 16.82 -0.73 -4.42
N ALA A 56 16.27 0.11 -3.55
CA ALA A 56 15.06 0.88 -3.83
C ALA A 56 15.13 2.29 -3.23
N PRO A 57 14.79 3.35 -3.99
CA PRO A 57 14.64 4.68 -3.44
C PRO A 57 13.37 4.77 -2.58
N ILE A 58 13.42 5.55 -1.51
CA ILE A 58 12.30 5.76 -0.60
C ILE A 58 11.34 6.79 -1.20
N MET A 59 10.14 6.32 -1.53
CA MET A 59 9.11 7.12 -2.16
C MET A 59 8.28 7.89 -1.14
N PRO A 60 7.85 9.12 -1.44
CA PRO A 60 6.95 9.86 -0.55
C PRO A 60 5.60 9.15 -0.43
N VAL A 61 5.02 9.20 0.77
CA VAL A 61 3.66 8.74 1.06
C VAL A 61 2.79 9.93 1.44
N ASN A 62 1.51 9.88 1.07
CA ASN A 62 0.55 10.91 1.44
C ASN A 62 0.44 11.06 2.97
N ARG A 63 0.41 12.31 3.46
CA ARG A 63 0.36 12.64 4.89
C ARG A 63 -1.05 12.68 5.47
N PHE A 64 -2.08 12.67 4.62
CA PHE A 64 -3.47 12.55 5.09
C PHE A 64 -3.72 11.19 5.74
N GLY A 65 -4.47 11.19 6.84
CA GLY A 65 -4.69 9.98 7.64
C GLY A 65 -5.73 9.04 7.02
N CYS A 66 -5.50 7.74 7.18
CA CYS A 66 -6.45 6.68 6.84
C CYS A 66 -7.14 6.08 8.08
N ASP A 67 -6.91 6.67 9.26
CA ASP A 67 -7.27 6.08 10.56
C ASP A 67 -8.77 5.81 10.70
N ALA A 68 -9.62 6.77 10.31
CA ALA A 68 -11.07 6.61 10.42
C ALA A 68 -11.63 5.50 9.51
N PHE A 69 -11.06 5.35 8.31
CA PHE A 69 -11.50 4.34 7.35
C PHE A 69 -11.06 2.94 7.76
N ILE A 70 -9.77 2.78 8.11
CA ILE A 70 -9.19 1.47 8.44
C ILE A 70 -9.73 0.94 9.77
N ASN A 71 -9.90 1.79 10.78
CA ASN A 71 -10.42 1.35 12.07
C ASN A 71 -11.92 1.04 12.06
N ARG A 72 -12.63 1.32 10.96
CA ARG A 72 -14.05 0.93 10.81
C ARG A 72 -14.23 -0.59 10.83
N GLY A 73 -13.23 -1.35 10.37
CA GLY A 73 -13.28 -2.81 10.29
C GLY A 73 -14.48 -3.33 9.47
N GLY A 74 -14.81 -4.60 9.67
CA GLY A 74 -15.93 -5.27 8.98
C GLY A 74 -15.52 -5.92 7.66
N ARG A 75 -16.47 -6.01 6.73
CA ARG A 75 -16.30 -6.71 5.44
C ARG A 75 -16.81 -5.84 4.28
N ILE A 76 -15.95 -5.64 3.28
CA ILE A 76 -16.36 -5.06 2.00
C ILE A 76 -17.10 -6.15 1.20
N PRO A 77 -18.36 -5.92 0.80
CA PRO A 77 -19.15 -6.91 0.06
C PRO A 77 -18.61 -7.09 -1.37
N ALA A 78 -19.04 -8.18 -2.01
CA ALA A 78 -18.69 -8.44 -3.40
C ALA A 78 -19.22 -7.33 -4.33
N PRO A 79 -18.50 -7.00 -5.42
CA PRO A 79 -18.95 -5.99 -6.37
C PRO A 79 -20.19 -6.46 -7.14
N ILE A 80 -21.04 -5.52 -7.54
CA ILE A 80 -22.20 -5.82 -8.40
C ILE A 80 -21.69 -6.14 -9.80
N HIS A 81 -21.98 -7.36 -10.27
CA HIS A 81 -21.54 -7.81 -11.58
C HIS A 81 -22.41 -7.27 -12.73
N SER A 82 -23.66 -6.88 -12.44
CA SER A 82 -24.63 -6.39 -13.41
C SER A 82 -24.36 -4.96 -13.92
N PHE A 83 -23.51 -4.18 -13.25
CA PHE A 83 -23.13 -2.82 -13.67
C PHE A 83 -21.82 -2.82 -14.48
N LYS A 84 -21.60 -3.84 -15.30
CA LYS A 84 -20.51 -3.91 -16.27
C LYS A 84 -21.15 -3.78 -17.65
N ASN A 85 -21.00 -2.60 -18.28
CA ASN A 85 -21.38 -2.41 -19.69
C ASN A 85 -20.46 -3.22 -20.60
#